data_AF-A0AAD9GPL3-F1
#
_entry.id   AF-A0AAD9GPL3-F1
#
_cell.length_a   1.000
_cell.length_b   1.000
_cell.length_c   1.000
_cell.angle_alpha   90.00
_cell.angle_beta   90.00
_cell.angle_gamma   90.00
#
_symmetry.space_group_name_H-M   'P 1'
#
loop_
_entity.id
_entity.type
_entity.pdbx_description
1 polymer ?
#
loop_
_entity_poly.entity_id
_entity_poly.type
_entity_poly.pdbx_seq_one_letter_code
_entity_poly.pdbx_strand_id
1 'polypeptide(L)' 'MVTVFGAIVSVAGSVLSVKIDEDASVAELKNVIKKENPNTFQFDAMDLQLYLTNKGDMWLTEPHVKE' A
#
# COMPACT_ATOMS: atom_id res chain seq x y z
N MET A 1 -8.12 -10.74 -9.28
CA MET A 1 -7.26 -9.55 -9.51
C MET A 1 -7.95 -8.35 -8.90
N VAL A 2 -7.29 -7.65 -7.98
CA VAL A 2 -7.86 -6.58 -7.17
C VAL A 2 -7.09 -5.28 -7.34
N THR A 3 -7.79 -4.16 -7.15
CA THR A 3 -7.17 -2.83 -7.11
C THR A 3 -7.00 -2.41 -5.66
N VAL A 4 -5.76 -2.17 -5.26
CA VAL A 4 -5.42 -1.63 -3.95
C VAL A 4 -5.22 -0.13 -4.08
N PHE A 5 -5.94 0.64 -3.27
CA PHE A 5 -5.78 2.09 -3.16
C PHE A 5 -4.95 2.41 -1.92
N GLY A 6 -4.11 3.42 -2.03
CA GLY A 6 -3.27 3.90 -0.95
C GLY A 6 -3.02 5.39 -1.05
N ALA A 7 -2.33 5.91 -0.04
CA ALA A 7 -1.84 7.26 -0.01
C ALA A 7 -0.45 7.30 0.61
N ILE A 8 0.35 8.29 0.21
CA ILE A 8 1.67 8.51 0.82
C ILE A 8 1.48 9.27 2.12
N VAL A 9 1.97 8.69 3.21
CA VAL A 9 1.90 9.31 4.54
C VAL A 9 2.62 10.67 4.49
N SER A 10 2.01 11.68 5.10
CA SER A 10 2.53 13.05 5.18
C SER A 10 2.60 13.83 3.85
N VAL A 11 2.03 13.31 2.76
CA VAL A 11 1.92 14.05 1.48
C VAL A 11 0.45 14.22 1.11
N ALA A 12 -0.07 15.42 1.38
CA ALA A 12 -1.46 15.75 1.09
C ALA A 12 -1.79 15.57 -0.40
N GLY A 13 -2.92 14.92 -0.70
CA GLY A 13 -3.37 14.66 -2.07
C GLY A 13 -2.59 13.58 -2.83
N SER A 14 -1.64 12.89 -2.17
CA SER A 14 -0.93 11.77 -2.80
C SER A 14 -1.78 10.51 -2.72
N VAL A 15 -2.49 10.20 -3.81
CA VAL A 15 -3.23 8.96 -3.97
C VAL A 15 -2.46 8.05 -4.93
N LEU A 16 -2.36 6.77 -4.59
CA LEU A 16 -1.82 5.74 -5.45
C LEU A 16 -2.82 4.60 -5.59
N SER A 17 -2.84 3.98 -6.77
CA SER A 17 -3.64 2.79 -7.03
C SER A 17 -2.80 1.81 -7.81
N VAL A 18 -2.80 0.55 -7.38
CA VAL A 18 -2.06 -0.53 -8.04
C VAL A 18 -2.95 -1.75 -8.23
N LYS A 19 -2.72 -2.50 -9.30
CA LYS A 19 -3.41 -3.78 -9.53
C LYS A 19 -2.51 -4.94 -9.11
N ILE A 20 -3.05 -5.84 -8.30
CA ILE A 20 -2.36 -7.05 -7.84
C ILE A 20 -3.28 -8.26 -7.93
N ASP A 21 -2.71 -9.46 -7.91
CA ASP A 21 -3.48 -10.69 -7.76
C ASP A 21 -4.00 -10.84 -6.32
N GLU A 22 -5.12 -11.56 -6.14
CA GLU A 22 -5.80 -11.67 -4.84
C GLU A 22 -4.99 -12.44 -3.79
N ASP A 23 -4.15 -13.35 -4.27
CA ASP A 23 -3.23 -14.18 -3.51
C ASP A 23 -1.81 -13.57 -3.44
N ALA A 24 -1.59 -12.38 -4.01
CA ALA A 24 -0.29 -11.73 -4.00
C ALA A 24 0.14 -11.36 -2.58
N SER A 25 1.42 -11.58 -2.31
CA SER A 25 2.05 -11.28 -1.04
C SER A 25 2.29 -9.78 -0.84
N VAL A 26 2.51 -9.37 0.41
CA VAL A 26 2.90 -7.99 0.75
C VAL A 26 4.21 -7.58 0.05
N ALA A 27 5.14 -8.53 -0.13
CA ALA A 27 6.39 -8.28 -0.86
C ALA A 27 6.14 -7.95 -2.34
N GLU A 28 5.21 -8.66 -2.98
CA GLU A 28 4.79 -8.37 -4.35
C GLU A 28 4.09 -7.02 -4.44
N LEU A 29 3.19 -6.70 -3.50
CA LEU A 29 2.56 -5.38 -3.44
C LEU A 29 3.61 -4.25 -3.36
N LYS A 30 4.62 -4.37 -2.50
CA LYS A 30 5.72 -3.40 -2.39
C LYS A 30 6.47 -3.24 -3.72
N ASN A 31 6.76 -4.35 -4.40
CA ASN A 31 7.43 -4.33 -5.69
C ASN A 31 6.59 -3.66 -6.78
N VAL A 32 5.28 -3.95 -6.84
CA VAL A 32 4.36 -3.35 -7.81
C VAL A 32 4.25 -1.84 -7.57
N ILE A 33 4.08 -1.39 -6.32
CA ILE A 33 4.01 0.04 -5.98
C ILE A 33 5.25 0.79 -6.49
N LYS A 34 6.45 0.24 -6.26
CA LYS A 34 7.70 0.81 -6.74
C LYS A 34 7.79 0.82 -8.27
N LYS A 35 7.43 -0.29 -8.91
CA LYS A 35 7.49 -0.44 -10.37
C LYS A 35 6.57 0.55 -11.08
N GLU A 36 5.38 0.81 -10.55
CA GLU A 36 4.42 1.75 -11.12
C GLU A 36 4.73 3.21 -10.77
N ASN A 37 5.49 3.46 -9.70
CA ASN A 37 5.83 4.81 -9.22
C ASN A 37 7.35 5.01 -9.03
N PRO A 38 8.19 4.76 -10.05
CA PRO A 38 9.64 4.70 -9.89
C PRO A 38 10.28 6.05 -9.52
N ASN A 39 9.65 7.16 -9.93
CA ASN A 39 10.15 8.51 -9.62
C ASN A 39 9.83 8.95 -8.18
N THR A 40 8.79 8.36 -7.59
CA THR A 40 8.30 8.71 -6.24
C THR A 40 9.04 7.93 -5.16
N PHE A 41 9.43 6.68 -5.45
CA PHE A 41 10.08 5.79 -4.50
C PHE A 41 11.48 5.38 -4.99
N GLN A 42 12.49 6.18 -4.64
CA GLN A 42 13.90 5.96 -5.04
C GLN A 42 14.68 5.02 -4.10
N PHE A 43 14.01 4.43 -3.11
CA PHE A 43 14.58 3.51 -2.12
C PHE A 43 14.23 2.04 -2.42
N ASP A 44 14.74 1.09 -1.63
CA ASP A 44 14.43 -0.32 -1.84
C ASP A 44 12.94 -0.62 -1.58
N ALA A 45 12.33 -1.52 -2.34
CA ALA A 45 10.91 -1.85 -2.13
C ALA A 45 10.66 -2.38 -0.70
N MET A 46 11.64 -3.06 -0.10
CA MET A 46 11.54 -3.61 1.24
C MET A 46 11.50 -2.53 2.33
N ASP A 47 12.13 -1.38 2.09
CA ASP A 47 12.10 -0.22 3.00
C ASP A 47 10.73 0.46 3.03
N LEU A 48 9.85 0.18 2.07
CA LEU A 48 8.49 0.70 2.06
C LEU A 48 7.70 0.11 3.24
N GLN A 49 7.21 0.98 4.12
CA GLN A 49 6.28 0.60 5.18
C GLN A 49 4.84 0.80 4.72
N LEU A 50 4.04 -0.25 4.80
CA LEU A 50 2.64 -0.24 4.43
C LEU A 50 1.79 -0.24 5.70
N TYR A 51 0.85 0.70 5.75
CA TYR A 51 -0.09 0.85 6.85
C TYR A 51 -1.50 0.56 6.32
N LEU A 52 -2.21 -0.31 7.01
CA LEU A 52 -3.60 -0.58 6.75
C LEU A 52 -4.44 0.58 7.30
N THR A 53 -5.05 1.34 6.40
CA THR A 53 -5.81 2.54 6.78
C THR A 53 -7.30 2.25 6.90
N ASN A 54 -7.87 1.43 6.01
CA ASN A 54 -9.30 1.12 6.02
C ASN A 54 -9.56 -0.35 5.67
N LYS A 55 -10.52 -0.97 6.37
CA LYS A 55 -11.18 -2.22 5.97
C LYS A 55 -12.68 -1.95 5.81
N GLY A 56 -13.14 -1.81 4.56
CA GLY A 56 -14.52 -1.44 4.25
C GLY A 56 -14.77 0.06 4.43
N ASP A 57 -15.66 0.42 5.36
CA ASP A 57 -15.99 1.81 5.72
C ASP A 57 -15.35 2.26 7.06
N MET A 58 -14.45 1.46 7.62
CA MET A 58 -13.89 1.70 8.96
C MET A 58 -12.38 1.85 8.95
N TRP A 59 -11.91 2.92 9.58
CA TRP A 59 -10.49 3.13 9.85
C TRP A 59 -9.98 2.07 10.83
N LEU A 60 -8.93 1.34 10.42
CA LEU A 60 -8.33 0.32 11.26
C LEU A 60 -7.50 0.99 12.36
N THR A 61 -7.89 0.77 13.61
CA THR A 61 -7.05 1.09 14.78
C THR A 61 -6.12 -0.09 15.11
N GLU A 62 -5.03 0.16 15.85
CA GLU A 62 -4.04 -0.87 16.22
C GLU A 62 -4.60 -2.21 16.74
N PRO A 63 -5.72 -2.25 17.50
CA PRO A 63 -6.36 -3.51 17.90
C PRO A 63 -6.82 -4.38 16.72
N HIS A 64 -7.29 -3.78 15.62
CA HIS A 64 -7.84 -4.51 14.47
C HIS A 64 -6.77 -5.16 13.58
N VAL A 65 -5.49 -4.82 13.76
CA VAL A 65 -4.36 -5.36 12.98
C VAL A 65 -3.80 -6.64 13.64
N LYS A 66 -4.18 -6.93 14.88
CA LYS A 66 -3.64 -8.05 15.68
C LYS A 66 -4.51 -9.31 15.70
N GLU A 67 -5.64 -9.32 15.01
CA GLU A 67 -6.53 -10.50 14.87
C GLU A 67 -6.22 -11.35 13.64
#